data_AF-A0A0S8JAE1-F1
#
_entry.id   AF-A0A0S8JAE1-F1
#
_cell.length_a   1.000
_cell.length_b   1.000
_cell.length_c   1.000
_cell.angle_alpha   90.00
_cell.angle_beta   90.00
_cell.angle_gamma   90.00
#
_symmetry.space_group_name_H-M   'P 1'
#
loop_
_entity.id
_entity.type
_entity.pdbx_description
1 polymer ?
#
loop_
_entity_poly.entity_id
_entity_poly.type
_entity_poly.pdbx_seq_one_letter_code
_entity_poly.pdbx_strand_id
1 'polypeptide(L)'
;MTSEFPAHAAIHAVLKRAKPSLRAVLHTHPTHLIALTHLPAYADKPDVVLDRLLRLHPETRFHLPAGVGSIPYRIPGSLELGEATAQALEEFDIVLWKKHGVVAVAESLSRAFDRVEVLAKAAEIYLAVLAAGQDPTLIEGDQMALTREAYRRRARGEVTERTDSNR
;
A
#
# COMPACT_ATOMS: atom_id res chain seq x y z
N MET A 1 -12.44 23.38 -1.89
CA MET A 1 -11.69 22.83 -0.73
C MET A 1 -12.11 21.38 -0.54
N THR A 2 -11.18 20.48 -0.18
CA THR A 2 -11.53 19.09 0.16
C THR A 2 -12.28 19.04 1.50
N SER A 3 -13.33 18.20 1.59
CA SER A 3 -14.00 17.90 2.87
C SER A 3 -13.09 17.17 3.85
N GLU A 4 -11.93 16.71 3.40
CA GLU A 4 -10.96 15.96 4.19
C GLU A 4 -9.78 16.78 4.70
N PHE A 5 -9.87 18.11 4.62
CA PHE A 5 -8.82 18.99 5.11
C PHE A 5 -8.39 18.67 6.55
N PRO A 6 -9.29 18.39 7.53
CA PRO A 6 -8.88 18.03 8.89
C PRO A 6 -8.01 16.77 8.95
N ALA A 7 -8.35 15.74 8.17
CA ALA A 7 -7.56 14.50 8.12
C ALA A 7 -6.17 14.74 7.52
N HIS A 8 -6.08 15.46 6.40
CA HIS A 8 -4.81 15.85 5.79
C HIS A 8 -3.94 16.68 6.75
N ALA A 9 -4.54 17.66 7.44
CA ALA A 9 -3.82 18.52 8.39
C ALA A 9 -3.26 17.71 9.58
N ALA A 10 -4.05 16.79 10.15
CA ALA A 10 -3.61 15.91 11.22
C ALA A 10 -2.44 15.01 10.78
N ILE A 11 -2.53 14.42 9.58
CA ILE A 11 -1.46 13.59 9.01
C ILE A 11 -0.17 14.41 8.84
N HIS A 12 -0.25 15.59 8.22
CA HIS A 12 0.92 16.47 8.07
C HIS A 12 1.56 16.86 9.41
N ALA A 13 0.75 17.07 10.46
CA ALA A 13 1.25 17.41 11.80
C ALA A 13 2.07 16.27 12.43
N VAL A 14 1.71 15.01 12.17
CA VAL A 14 2.46 13.83 12.61
C VAL A 14 3.69 13.60 11.74
N LEU A 15 3.56 13.65 10.41
CA LEU A 15 4.70 13.49 9.50
C LEU A 15 5.82 14.47 9.80
N LYS A 16 5.48 15.74 10.11
CA LYS A 16 6.48 16.76 10.48
C LYS A 16 7.36 16.35 11.68
N ARG A 17 6.85 15.51 12.58
CA ARG A 17 7.57 15.04 13.78
C ARG A 17 8.21 13.67 13.57
N ALA A 18 7.46 12.70 13.05
CA ALA A 18 7.87 11.31 12.96
C ALA A 18 8.67 10.99 11.68
N LYS A 19 8.29 11.58 10.55
CA LYS A 19 8.85 11.29 9.21
C LYS A 19 8.99 12.58 8.37
N PRO A 20 9.85 13.55 8.78
CA PRO A 20 9.86 14.90 8.21
C PRO A 20 10.25 14.96 6.73
N SER A 21 10.86 13.91 6.18
CA SER A 21 11.12 13.77 4.74
C SER A 21 9.84 13.54 3.91
N LEU A 22 8.79 13.00 4.52
CA LEU A 22 7.52 12.70 3.85
C LEU A 22 6.62 13.92 3.89
N ARG A 23 6.53 14.62 2.76
CA ARG A 23 5.86 15.92 2.63
C ARG A 23 4.63 15.88 1.72
N ALA A 24 4.41 14.78 1.01
CA ALA A 24 3.25 14.58 0.17
C ALA A 24 2.27 13.63 0.86
N VAL A 25 0.97 13.98 0.85
CA VAL A 25 -0.14 13.15 1.31
C VAL A 25 -1.13 13.06 0.15
N LEU A 26 -1.40 11.85 -0.33
CA LEU A 26 -2.33 11.58 -1.42
C LEU A 26 -3.44 10.68 -0.91
N HIS A 27 -4.66 11.20 -0.93
CA HIS A 27 -5.88 10.42 -0.73
C HIS A 27 -6.57 10.20 -2.09
N THR A 28 -7.09 8.99 -2.32
CA THR A 28 -7.95 8.68 -3.47
C THR A 28 -8.81 7.44 -3.22
N HIS A 29 -9.68 7.11 -4.18
CA HIS A 29 -10.69 6.06 -4.10
C HIS A 29 -10.48 4.95 -5.15
N PRO A 30 -9.39 4.16 -5.13
CA PRO A 30 -9.22 3.08 -6.11
C PRO A 30 -10.32 2.02 -5.94
N THR A 31 -11.14 1.84 -6.98
CA THR A 31 -12.33 0.98 -6.97
C THR A 31 -12.05 -0.42 -6.42
N HIS A 32 -10.97 -1.07 -6.90
CA HIS A 32 -10.63 -2.43 -6.49
C HIS A 32 -10.19 -2.53 -5.03
N LEU A 33 -9.53 -1.50 -4.48
CA LEU A 33 -9.20 -1.48 -3.05
C LEU A 33 -10.44 -1.29 -2.19
N ILE A 34 -11.37 -0.44 -2.61
CA ILE A 34 -12.64 -0.28 -1.90
C ILE A 34 -13.41 -1.60 -1.95
N ALA A 35 -13.57 -2.20 -3.14
CA ALA A 35 -14.26 -3.47 -3.34
C ALA A 35 -13.66 -4.61 -2.49
N LEU A 36 -12.32 -4.69 -2.40
CA LEU A 36 -11.61 -5.65 -1.53
C LEU A 36 -12.09 -5.57 -0.07
N THR A 37 -12.35 -4.36 0.44
CA THR A 37 -12.76 -4.16 1.84
C THR A 37 -14.17 -4.67 2.16
N HIS A 38 -14.95 -5.03 1.13
CA HIS A 38 -16.27 -5.66 1.28
C HIS A 38 -16.20 -7.19 1.37
N LEU A 39 -15.06 -7.82 1.07
CA LEU A 39 -14.91 -9.27 1.15
C LEU A 39 -15.01 -9.77 2.61
N PRO A 40 -15.71 -10.88 2.89
CA PRO A 40 -15.72 -11.49 4.22
C PRO A 40 -14.32 -11.82 4.75
N ALA A 41 -13.44 -12.32 3.89
CA ALA A 41 -12.05 -12.62 4.26
C ALA A 41 -11.28 -11.37 4.72
N TYR A 42 -11.55 -10.21 4.10
CA TYR A 42 -10.97 -8.94 4.53
C TYR A 42 -11.57 -8.47 5.86
N ALA A 43 -12.86 -8.70 6.08
CA ALA A 43 -13.52 -8.34 7.33
C ALA A 43 -13.00 -9.16 8.52
N ASP A 44 -12.67 -10.43 8.31
CA ASP A 44 -12.11 -11.34 9.33
C ASP A 44 -10.61 -11.07 9.58
N LYS A 45 -9.79 -11.03 8.53
CA LYS A 45 -8.32 -10.94 8.61
C LYS A 45 -7.75 -9.96 7.59
N PRO A 46 -7.88 -8.65 7.79
CA PRO A 46 -7.42 -7.64 6.84
C PRO A 46 -5.91 -7.76 6.57
N ASP A 47 -5.10 -7.96 7.61
CA ASP A 47 -3.63 -8.03 7.49
C ASP A 47 -3.18 -9.21 6.62
N VAL A 48 -3.89 -10.34 6.70
CA VAL A 48 -3.62 -11.52 5.86
C VAL A 48 -3.93 -11.22 4.40
N VAL A 49 -5.07 -10.58 4.12
CA VAL A 49 -5.43 -10.22 2.74
C VAL A 49 -4.45 -9.19 2.16
N LEU A 50 -4.04 -8.20 2.95
CA LEU A 50 -3.08 -7.19 2.53
C LEU A 50 -1.69 -7.78 2.29
N ASP A 51 -1.23 -8.72 3.13
CA ASP A 51 0.02 -9.45 2.89
C ASP A 51 -0.01 -10.24 1.57
N ARG A 52 -1.14 -10.86 1.25
CA ARG A 52 -1.34 -11.55 -0.03
C ARG A 52 -1.18 -10.58 -1.21
N LEU A 53 -1.78 -9.38 -1.14
CA LEU A 53 -1.60 -8.36 -2.19
C LEU A 53 -0.13 -8.03 -2.43
N LEU A 54 0.65 -7.92 -1.35
CA LEU A 54 2.10 -7.66 -1.38
C LEU A 54 2.93 -8.82 -1.93
N ARG A 55 2.31 -9.91 -2.40
CA ARG A 55 2.98 -11.08 -2.98
C ARG A 55 2.42 -11.45 -4.35
N LEU A 56 1.48 -10.68 -4.89
CA LEU A 56 0.87 -10.95 -6.20
C LEU A 56 1.74 -10.50 -7.37
N HIS A 57 2.52 -9.44 -7.19
CA HIS A 57 3.41 -8.96 -8.24
C HIS A 57 4.69 -8.31 -7.67
N PRO A 58 5.79 -8.32 -8.45
CA PRO A 58 7.14 -7.99 -7.96
C PRO A 58 7.31 -6.61 -7.34
N GLU A 59 6.57 -5.61 -7.82
CA GLU A 59 6.80 -4.20 -7.47
C GLU A 59 6.21 -3.83 -6.11
N THR A 60 5.23 -4.61 -5.62
CA THR A 60 4.57 -4.35 -4.33
C THR A 60 5.54 -4.24 -3.16
N ARG A 61 6.43 -5.21 -2.96
CA ARG A 61 7.42 -5.16 -1.86
C ARG A 61 8.51 -4.12 -2.04
N PHE A 62 8.72 -3.64 -3.26
CA PHE A 62 9.65 -2.56 -3.53
C PHE A 62 9.05 -1.21 -3.14
N HIS A 63 7.81 -0.92 -3.58
CA HIS A 63 7.14 0.35 -3.30
C HIS A 63 6.54 0.43 -1.88
N LEU A 64 6.18 -0.72 -1.30
CA LEU A 64 5.50 -0.85 0.00
C LEU A 64 6.30 -1.75 0.97
N PRO A 65 7.56 -1.39 1.29
CA PRO A 65 8.44 -2.24 2.11
C PRO A 65 7.96 -2.42 3.56
N ALA A 66 7.20 -1.44 4.08
CA ALA A 66 6.60 -1.50 5.42
C ALA A 66 5.27 -2.25 5.45
N GLY A 67 4.74 -2.66 4.28
CA GLY A 67 3.40 -3.19 4.15
C GLY A 67 2.33 -2.10 4.03
N VAL A 68 1.09 -2.48 4.31
CA VAL A 68 -0.11 -1.63 4.16
C VAL A 68 -0.86 -1.63 5.48
N GLY A 69 -1.06 -0.45 6.06
CA GLY A 69 -1.92 -0.31 7.22
C GLY A 69 -3.39 -0.38 6.81
N SER A 70 -4.26 -0.81 7.71
CA SER A 70 -5.70 -0.65 7.53
C SER A 70 -6.35 -0.13 8.79
N ILE A 71 -7.26 0.83 8.63
CA ILE A 71 -8.09 1.33 9.72
C ILE A 71 -9.56 1.04 9.46
N PRO A 72 -10.37 0.76 10.50
CA PRO A 72 -11.81 0.56 10.33
C PRO A 72 -12.48 1.85 9.84
N TYR A 73 -13.73 1.73 9.38
CA TYR A 73 -14.49 2.88 8.93
C TYR A 73 -14.55 3.97 10.02
N ARG A 74 -14.34 5.21 9.60
CA ARG A 74 -14.50 6.44 10.38
C ARG A 74 -15.18 7.47 9.50
N ILE A 75 -15.78 8.48 10.13
CA ILE A 75 -16.49 9.53 9.39
C ILE A 75 -15.49 10.33 8.55
N PRO A 76 -15.68 10.44 7.22
CA PRO A 76 -14.81 11.25 6.36
C PRO A 76 -14.69 12.70 6.86
N GLY A 77 -13.47 13.25 6.83
CA GLY A 77 -13.20 14.61 7.30
C GLY A 77 -13.22 14.80 8.83
N SER A 78 -13.43 13.74 9.62
CA SER A 78 -13.33 13.81 11.07
C SER A 78 -11.88 13.90 11.56
N LEU A 79 -11.68 14.48 12.73
CA LEU A 79 -10.38 14.48 13.41
C LEU A 79 -9.95 13.05 13.77
N GLU A 80 -10.89 12.21 14.21
CA GLU A 80 -10.65 10.81 14.55
C GLU A 80 -10.06 10.02 13.37
N LEU A 81 -10.57 10.24 12.15
CA LEU A 81 -10.00 9.65 10.93
C LEU A 81 -8.54 10.11 10.73
N GLY A 82 -8.28 11.41 10.93
CA GLY A 82 -6.94 11.98 10.84
C GLY A 82 -5.97 11.37 11.84
N GLU A 83 -6.36 11.28 13.12
CA GLU A 83 -5.55 10.72 14.20
C GLU A 83 -5.26 9.23 14.00
N ALA A 84 -6.30 8.44 13.70
CA ALA A 84 -6.13 7.00 13.42
C ALA A 84 -5.24 6.75 12.20
N THR A 85 -5.37 7.58 11.16
CA THR A 85 -4.49 7.49 9.98
C THR A 85 -3.07 7.86 10.35
N ALA A 86 -2.88 8.94 11.11
CA ALA A 86 -1.56 9.41 11.50
C ALA A 86 -0.82 8.41 12.39
N GLN A 87 -1.52 7.74 13.31
CA GLN A 87 -0.96 6.65 14.12
C GLN A 87 -0.51 5.47 13.24
N ALA A 88 -1.34 5.03 12.29
CA ALA A 88 -0.96 3.96 11.36
C ALA A 88 0.26 4.34 10.49
N LEU A 89 0.39 5.63 10.15
CA LEU A 89 1.51 6.14 9.36
C LEU A 89 2.84 6.23 10.12
N GLU A 90 2.87 5.96 11.42
CA GLU A 90 4.14 5.78 12.14
C GLU A 90 4.87 4.53 11.65
N GLU A 91 4.13 3.43 11.45
CA GLU A 91 4.65 2.16 10.97
C GLU A 91 4.60 2.05 9.44
N PHE A 92 3.50 2.47 8.83
CA PHE A 92 3.24 2.32 7.41
C PHE A 92 3.46 3.61 6.61
N ASP A 93 3.50 3.45 5.30
CA ASP A 93 3.61 4.56 4.34
C ASP A 93 2.36 4.71 3.46
N ILE A 94 1.43 3.75 3.59
CA ILE A 94 0.14 3.72 2.92
C ILE A 94 -0.87 3.06 3.87
N VAL A 95 -2.06 3.63 3.97
CA VAL A 95 -3.12 3.19 4.87
C VAL A 95 -4.43 3.09 4.12
N LEU A 96 -5.06 1.92 4.19
CA LEU A 96 -6.37 1.68 3.62
C LEU A 96 -7.47 2.04 4.62
N TRP A 97 -8.34 2.95 4.21
CA TRP A 97 -9.55 3.32 4.92
C TRP A 97 -10.69 2.41 4.48
N LYS A 98 -11.11 1.49 5.37
CA LYS A 98 -12.14 0.48 5.05
C LYS A 98 -13.41 1.13 4.48
N LYS A 99 -13.87 0.66 3.31
CA LYS A 99 -15.04 1.17 2.55
C LYS A 99 -14.93 2.61 2.02
N HIS A 100 -13.77 3.25 2.12
CA HIS A 100 -13.62 4.66 1.73
C HIS A 100 -12.56 4.84 0.65
N GLY A 101 -11.33 4.37 0.89
CA GLY A 101 -10.24 4.58 -0.05
C GLY A 101 -8.88 4.34 0.58
N VAL A 102 -7.87 5.01 0.07
CA VAL A 102 -6.49 4.84 0.54
C VAL A 102 -5.82 6.19 0.71
N VAL A 103 -4.90 6.28 1.67
CA VAL A 103 -4.00 7.41 1.84
C VAL A 103 -2.56 6.92 1.77
N ALA A 104 -1.77 7.51 0.90
CA ALA A 104 -0.33 7.30 0.82
C ALA A 104 0.42 8.58 1.18
N VAL A 105 1.51 8.43 1.90
CA VAL A 105 2.45 9.53 2.18
C VAL A 105 3.75 9.27 1.44
N ALA A 106 4.51 10.29 1.03
CA ALA A 106 5.85 10.12 0.43
C ALA A 106 6.64 11.44 0.38
N GLU A 107 7.87 11.42 -0.16
CA GLU A 107 8.70 12.61 -0.38
C GLU A 107 8.17 13.52 -1.50
N SER A 108 7.36 12.97 -2.42
CA SER A 108 6.72 13.69 -3.52
C SER A 108 5.38 13.07 -3.90
N LEU A 109 4.52 13.83 -4.58
CA LEU A 109 3.24 13.32 -5.06
C LEU A 109 3.41 12.14 -6.03
N SER A 110 4.42 12.17 -6.89
CA SER A 110 4.73 11.04 -7.79
C SER A 110 5.03 9.77 -7.01
N ARG A 111 5.82 9.85 -5.94
CA ARG A 111 6.13 8.68 -5.10
C ARG A 111 4.92 8.19 -4.30
N ALA A 112 4.07 9.10 -3.83
CA ALA A 112 2.82 8.73 -3.18
C ALA A 112 1.86 8.06 -4.17
N PHE A 113 1.83 8.54 -5.41
CA PHE A 113 1.06 7.95 -6.50
C PHE A 113 1.57 6.55 -6.86
N ASP A 114 2.89 6.34 -7.00
CA ASP A 114 3.46 5.01 -7.25
C ASP A 114 2.98 3.99 -6.20
N ARG A 115 2.95 4.38 -4.91
CA ARG A 115 2.47 3.53 -3.81
C ARG A 115 1.00 3.13 -3.98
N VAL A 116 0.16 4.11 -4.35
CA VAL A 116 -1.27 3.87 -4.59
C VAL A 116 -1.48 2.99 -5.82
N GLU A 117 -0.80 3.29 -6.94
CA GLU A 117 -0.95 2.59 -8.21
C GLU A 117 -0.59 1.11 -8.06
N VAL A 118 0.57 0.82 -7.46
CA VAL A 118 1.06 -0.54 -7.25
C VAL A 118 0.12 -1.35 -6.35
N LEU A 119 -0.42 -0.75 -5.29
CA LEU A 119 -1.39 -1.39 -4.40
C LEU A 119 -2.74 -1.61 -5.09
N ALA A 120 -3.22 -0.61 -5.84
CA ALA A 120 -4.47 -0.69 -6.60
C ALA A 120 -4.40 -1.77 -7.68
N LYS A 121 -3.27 -1.88 -8.39
CA LYS A 121 -3.01 -2.92 -9.37
C LYS A 121 -3.02 -4.31 -8.73
N ALA A 122 -2.40 -4.47 -7.56
CA ALA A 122 -2.44 -5.75 -6.84
C ALA A 122 -3.87 -6.15 -6.45
N ALA A 123 -4.68 -5.20 -5.96
CA ALA A 123 -6.08 -5.48 -5.63
C ALA A 123 -6.93 -5.82 -6.86
N GLU A 124 -6.68 -5.15 -8.00
CA GLU A 124 -7.33 -5.48 -9.28
C GLU A 124 -7.02 -6.92 -9.69
N ILE A 125 -5.74 -7.31 -9.67
CA ILE A 125 -5.31 -8.69 -9.98
C ILE A 125 -5.97 -9.68 -9.01
N TYR A 126 -5.94 -9.41 -7.72
CA TYR A 126 -6.55 -10.26 -6.69
C TYR A 126 -8.03 -10.52 -6.96
N LEU A 127 -8.80 -9.45 -7.17
CA LEU A 127 -10.24 -9.55 -7.42
C LEU A 127 -10.54 -10.22 -8.76
N ALA A 128 -9.72 -10.01 -9.79
CA ALA A 128 -9.88 -10.68 -11.08
C ALA A 128 -9.70 -12.20 -10.96
N VAL A 129 -8.70 -12.66 -10.18
CA VAL A 129 -8.49 -14.09 -9.93
C VAL A 129 -9.65 -14.70 -9.14
N LEU A 130 -10.12 -14.01 -8.10
CA LEU A 130 -11.31 -14.44 -7.35
C LEU A 130 -12.57 -14.48 -8.22
N ALA A 131 -12.75 -13.51 -9.11
CA ALA A 131 -13.88 -13.47 -10.05
C ALA A 131 -13.85 -14.63 -11.06
N ALA A 132 -12.66 -15.15 -11.38
CA ALA A 132 -12.49 -16.38 -12.16
C ALA A 132 -12.75 -17.67 -11.34
N GLY A 133 -13.15 -17.56 -10.07
CA GLY A 133 -13.42 -18.68 -9.17
C GLY A 133 -12.16 -19.38 -8.67
N GLN A 134 -11.01 -18.71 -8.69
CA GLN A 134 -9.71 -19.25 -8.28
C GLN A 134 -9.15 -18.48 -7.08
N ASP A 135 -8.22 -19.09 -6.35
CA ASP A 135 -7.41 -18.41 -5.35
C ASP A 135 -6.02 -18.10 -5.95
N PRO A 136 -5.48 -16.87 -5.84
CA PRO A 136 -4.21 -16.56 -6.46
C PRO A 136 -3.05 -17.30 -5.80
N THR A 137 -2.19 -17.87 -6.64
CA THR A 137 -0.84 -18.27 -6.25
C THR A 137 -0.01 -17.02 -5.96
N LEU A 138 0.82 -17.08 -4.94
CA LEU A 138 1.65 -15.96 -4.49
C LEU A 138 3.11 -16.22 -4.85
N ILE A 139 3.86 -15.16 -5.05
CA ILE A 139 5.31 -15.26 -5.15
C ILE A 139 5.85 -15.64 -3.77
N GLU A 140 6.80 -16.58 -3.74
CA GLU A 140 7.37 -17.09 -2.50
C GLU A 140 8.24 -16.05 -1.78
N GLY A 141 8.37 -16.21 -0.46
CA GLY A 141 9.02 -15.21 0.40
C GLY A 141 10.49 -14.97 0.04
N ASP A 142 11.20 -16.01 -0.37
CA ASP A 142 12.59 -15.96 -0.83
C ASP A 142 12.73 -15.21 -2.16
N GLN A 143 11.86 -15.51 -3.13
CA GLN A 143 11.79 -14.83 -4.42
C GLN A 143 11.45 -13.35 -4.26
N MET A 144 10.57 -13.02 -3.31
CA MET A 144 10.25 -11.64 -2.94
C MET A 144 11.45 -10.89 -2.36
N ALA A 145 12.24 -11.54 -1.50
CA ALA A 145 13.44 -10.95 -0.95
C ALA A 145 14.50 -10.68 -2.03
N LEU A 146 14.73 -11.65 -2.92
CA LEU A 146 15.64 -11.52 -4.07
C LEU A 146 15.21 -10.38 -5.02
N THR A 147 13.93 -10.31 -5.32
CA THR A 147 13.34 -9.24 -6.15
C THR A 147 13.61 -7.86 -5.54
N ARG A 148 13.36 -7.70 -4.24
CA ARG A 148 13.61 -6.45 -3.52
C ARG A 148 15.09 -6.05 -3.55
N GLU A 149 15.99 -7.03 -3.40
CA GLU A 149 17.42 -6.78 -3.50
C GLU A 149 17.81 -6.35 -4.91
N ALA A 150 17.32 -7.02 -5.95
CA ALA A 150 17.60 -6.67 -7.34
C ALA A 150 17.18 -5.22 -7.66
N TYR A 151 16.00 -4.77 -7.20
CA TYR A 151 15.58 -3.37 -7.36
C TYR A 151 16.50 -2.39 -6.61
N ARG A 152 16.94 -2.73 -5.40
CA ARG A 152 17.87 -1.90 -4.63
C ARG A 152 19.23 -1.77 -5.32
N ARG A 153 19.75 -2.85 -5.88
CA ARG A 153 21.00 -2.86 -6.68
C ARG A 153 20.86 -1.94 -7.90
N ARG A 154 19.77 -2.08 -8.66
CA ARG A 154 19.47 -1.20 -9.81
C ARG A 154 19.35 0.27 -9.41
N ALA A 155 18.70 0.57 -8.29
CA ALA A 155 18.59 1.95 -7.78
C ALA A 155 19.96 2.56 -7.39
N ARG A 156 20.96 1.73 -7.09
CA ARG A 156 22.36 2.13 -6.86
C ARG A 156 23.22 2.15 -8.12
N GLY A 157 22.66 1.80 -9.29
CA GLY A 157 23.39 1.71 -10.56
C GLY A 157 24.19 0.42 -10.74
N GLU A 158 23.96 -0.61 -9.92
CA GLU A 158 24.61 -1.92 -10.04
C GLU A 158 23.85 -2.78 -11.07
N VAL A 159 24.54 -3.27 -12.11
CA VAL A 159 23.95 -4.15 -13.14
C VAL A 159 23.69 -5.53 -12.54
N THR A 160 22.47 -6.03 -12.70
CA THR A 160 22.13 -7.41 -12.32
C THR A 160 22.61 -8.33 -13.45
N GLU A 161 23.75 -8.99 -13.28
CA GLU A 161 24.15 -10.08 -14.17
C GLU A 161 23.12 -11.22 -14.07
N ARG A 162 22.59 -11.66 -15.21
CA ARG A 162 21.80 -12.90 -15.29
C ARG A 162 22.74 -14.06 -14.97
N THR A 163 22.55 -14.71 -13.84
CA THR A 163 23.00 -16.10 -13.69
C THR A 163 22.01 -16.97 -14.44
N ASP A 164 22.22 -17.13 -15.74
CA ASP A 164 21.66 -18.25 -16.48
C ASP A 164 22.41 -19.51 -16.02
N SER A 165 21.77 -20.34 -15.19
CA SER A 165 22.23 -21.71 -14.96
C SER A 165 21.05 -22.68 -14.88
N ASN A 166 21.16 -23.74 -15.70
CA ASN A 166 20.31 -24.92 -15.93
C ASN A 166 19.11 -24.74 -16.87
N ARG A 167 19.04 -25.32 -18.09
CA ARG A 167 19.52 -26.63 -18.62
C ARG A 167 19.13 -27.82 -17.75
#